data_AF-A0A7J2KC48-F1
#
_entry.id   AF-A0A7J2KC48-F1
#
_cell.length_a   1.000
_cell.length_b   1.000
_cell.length_c   1.000
_cell.angle_alpha   90.00
_cell.angle_beta   90.00
_cell.angle_gamma   90.00
#
_symmetry.space_group_name_H-M   'P 1'
#
loop_
_entity.id
_entity.type
_entity.pdbx_description
1 polymer ?
#
loop_
_entity_poly.entity_id
_entity_poly.type
_entity_poly.pdbx_seq_one_letter_code
_entity_poly.pdbx_strand_id
1 'polypeptide(L)'
;MQVLKKDEIWRIYGPAMLKILRGKILIHGFIHEEGSKITVPKTRIVALKILEDSIVDVRGGRLDCLVKAGEGEEVIDEWLNICSKILDKGYRKILIIGQVDSGKTSFTIFLSNMLLRRKLKVCIIDGDIGQADIGPPSTISMAFLRKPICSLRELRAEEMIFIGTDTPSYALPIIPVAYRMLVEKAEEYGYDVLIINTDGWILGRNARILKTSIVNIVKPDLIVAMGMKTPPFKWIPTIIAPSPKIFIKRTFEDRKMLREMRYSFYLRDSKRRIIDIDNLVFLNTLLFSG
;
A
#
# COMPACT_ATOMS: atom_id res chain seq x y z
N MET A 1 24.10 -17.44 -4.75
CA MET A 1 24.73 -16.56 -3.74
C MET A 1 25.34 -15.35 -4.42
N GLN A 2 25.16 -14.17 -3.87
CA GLN A 2 25.77 -12.91 -4.34
C GLN A 2 26.29 -12.10 -3.14
N VAL A 3 27.38 -11.37 -3.35
CA VAL A 3 27.96 -10.45 -2.36
C VAL A 3 27.57 -9.03 -2.75
N LEU A 4 26.97 -8.30 -1.81
CA LEU A 4 26.51 -6.92 -2.00
C LEU A 4 27.31 -6.01 -1.07
N LYS A 5 27.80 -4.88 -1.59
CA LYS A 5 28.66 -3.98 -0.81
C LYS A 5 27.84 -2.93 -0.07
N LYS A 6 28.35 -2.52 1.09
CA LYS A 6 27.78 -1.43 1.89
C LYS A 6 27.55 -0.18 1.03
N ASP A 7 26.47 0.54 1.33
CA ASP A 7 26.02 1.78 0.68
C ASP A 7 25.53 1.61 -0.77
N GLU A 8 25.64 0.41 -1.34
CA GLU A 8 25.00 0.11 -2.63
C GLU A 8 23.48 0.03 -2.49
N ILE A 9 22.80 0.38 -3.59
CA ILE A 9 21.37 0.15 -3.76
C ILE A 9 21.18 -0.88 -4.85
N TRP A 10 20.33 -1.86 -4.57
CA TRP A 10 20.00 -2.96 -5.48
C TRP A 10 18.49 -3.04 -5.67
N ARG A 11 18.06 -3.68 -6.74
CA ARG A 11 16.66 -4.00 -7.04
C ARG A 11 16.51 -5.48 -7.20
N ILE A 12 15.51 -6.03 -6.52
CA ILE A 12 15.02 -7.37 -6.80
C ILE A 12 13.70 -7.29 -7.55
N TYR A 13 13.65 -7.96 -8.70
CA TYR A 13 12.46 -8.07 -9.51
C TYR A 13 11.77 -9.42 -9.30
N GLY A 14 10.45 -9.37 -9.10
CA GLY A 14 9.67 -10.59 -8.98
C GLY A 14 9.43 -11.31 -10.33
N PRO A 15 9.02 -12.59 -10.29
CA PRO A 15 8.85 -13.41 -9.09
C PRO A 15 10.22 -13.89 -8.59
N ALA A 16 10.54 -13.59 -7.34
CA ALA A 16 11.83 -13.95 -6.74
C ALA A 16 11.74 -14.06 -5.21
N MET A 17 12.68 -14.78 -4.61
CA MET A 17 12.88 -14.90 -3.18
C MET A 17 14.34 -14.56 -2.87
N LEU A 18 14.55 -13.70 -1.89
CA LEU A 18 15.85 -13.32 -1.35
C LEU A 18 15.95 -13.79 0.09
N LYS A 19 17.00 -14.56 0.39
CA LYS A 19 17.39 -14.93 1.76
C LYS A 19 18.68 -14.22 2.12
N ILE A 20 18.69 -13.53 3.25
CA ILE A 20 19.90 -12.91 3.78
C ILE A 20 20.69 -13.97 4.53
N LEU A 21 21.91 -14.26 4.08
CA LEU A 21 22.81 -15.22 4.70
C LEU A 21 23.78 -14.55 5.67
N ARG A 22 24.09 -13.26 5.46
CA ARG A 22 24.90 -12.43 6.36
C ARG A 22 24.68 -10.96 6.05
N GLY A 23 24.83 -10.09 7.05
CA GLY A 23 24.80 -8.62 6.90
C GLY A 23 23.42 -8.01 7.18
N LYS A 24 23.27 -6.72 6.86
CA LYS A 24 22.05 -5.94 7.12
C LYS A 24 21.62 -5.18 5.88
N ILE A 25 20.34 -5.34 5.54
CA ILE A 25 19.74 -4.73 4.35
C ILE A 25 18.45 -4.01 4.76
N LEU A 26 18.35 -2.73 4.41
CA LEU A 26 17.12 -1.97 4.53
C LEU A 26 16.21 -2.29 3.35
N ILE A 27 15.02 -2.81 3.64
CA ILE A 27 13.99 -3.14 2.66
C ILE A 27 12.67 -2.60 3.20
N HIS A 28 11.92 -1.85 2.37
CA HIS A 28 10.60 -1.35 2.78
C HIS A 28 10.58 -0.65 4.15
N GLY A 29 11.62 0.13 4.47
CA GLY A 29 11.69 0.88 5.74
C GLY A 29 12.02 0.04 6.98
N PHE A 30 12.29 -1.26 6.82
CA PHE A 30 12.69 -2.17 7.88
C PHE A 30 14.09 -2.74 7.63
N ILE A 31 14.88 -2.92 8.70
CA ILE A 31 16.22 -3.50 8.61
C ILE A 31 16.09 -5.01 8.75
N HIS A 32 16.42 -5.72 7.68
CA HIS A 32 16.45 -7.17 7.67
C HIS A 32 17.88 -7.65 7.92
N GLU A 33 18.01 -8.64 8.79
CA GLU A 33 19.27 -9.25 9.20
C GLU A 33 19.34 -10.71 8.73
N GLU A 34 20.43 -11.39 9.09
CA GLU A 34 20.67 -12.80 8.78
C GLU A 34 19.47 -13.70 9.11
N GLY A 35 19.16 -14.63 8.19
CA GLY A 35 18.02 -15.54 8.29
C GLY A 35 16.72 -15.00 7.72
N SER A 36 16.61 -13.69 7.49
CA SER A 36 15.44 -13.07 6.87
C SER A 36 15.18 -13.62 5.46
N LYS A 37 13.90 -13.84 5.14
CA LYS A 37 13.43 -14.25 3.80
C LYS A 37 12.41 -13.25 3.28
N ILE A 38 12.63 -12.75 2.07
CA ILE A 38 11.78 -11.77 1.41
C ILE A 38 11.29 -12.38 0.09
N THR A 39 9.97 -12.37 -0.12
CA THR A 39 9.37 -12.84 -1.37
C THR A 39 8.84 -11.65 -2.16
N VAL A 40 9.22 -11.56 -3.42
CA VAL A 40 8.85 -10.49 -4.35
C VAL A 40 7.91 -11.05 -5.42
N PRO A 41 6.63 -10.64 -5.46
CA PRO A 41 5.68 -11.10 -6.46
C PRO A 41 6.03 -10.63 -7.88
N LYS A 42 5.58 -11.36 -8.91
CA LYS A 42 5.81 -11.08 -10.35
C LYS A 42 5.61 -9.61 -10.77
N THR A 43 4.65 -8.90 -10.17
CA THR A 43 4.27 -7.53 -10.56
C THR A 43 4.87 -6.46 -9.64
N ARG A 44 5.99 -6.76 -8.97
CA ARG A 44 6.66 -5.86 -8.02
C ARG A 44 8.17 -5.86 -8.25
N ILE A 45 8.75 -4.69 -8.01
CA ILE A 45 10.19 -4.48 -7.82
C ILE A 45 10.34 -3.99 -6.39
N VAL A 46 11.35 -4.50 -5.69
CA VAL A 46 11.70 -4.03 -4.35
C VAL A 46 13.14 -3.55 -4.36
N ALA A 47 13.34 -2.32 -3.90
CA ALA A 47 14.65 -1.74 -3.75
C ALA A 47 15.25 -2.11 -2.37
N LEU A 48 16.56 -2.36 -2.36
CA LEU A 48 17.35 -2.87 -1.26
C LEU A 48 18.48 -1.87 -1.02
N LYS A 49 18.56 -1.26 0.17
CA LYS A 49 19.72 -0.45 0.55
C LYS A 49 20.62 -1.26 1.48
N ILE A 50 21.87 -1.46 1.08
CA ILE A 50 22.82 -2.29 1.82
C ILE A 50 23.46 -1.46 2.94
N LEU A 51 23.24 -1.84 4.19
CA LEU A 51 23.75 -1.10 5.37
C LEU A 51 25.10 -1.63 5.85
N GLU A 52 25.37 -2.91 5.59
CA GLU A 52 26.62 -3.62 5.88
C GLU A 52 26.91 -4.59 4.73
N ASP A 53 28.18 -4.87 4.44
CA ASP A 53 28.56 -5.89 3.44
C ASP A 53 27.75 -7.19 3.68
N SER A 54 26.98 -7.59 2.67
CA SER A 54 25.93 -8.60 2.82
C SER A 54 26.10 -9.74 1.83
N ILE A 55 25.75 -10.95 2.27
CA ILE A 55 25.70 -12.13 1.42
C ILE A 55 24.25 -12.57 1.32
N VAL A 56 23.74 -12.70 0.10
CA VAL A 56 22.35 -13.09 -0.16
C VAL A 56 22.27 -14.34 -1.04
N ASP A 57 21.29 -15.19 -0.78
CA ASP A 57 20.83 -16.20 -1.73
C ASP A 57 19.58 -15.69 -2.43
N VAL A 58 19.61 -15.63 -3.76
CA VAL A 58 18.48 -15.16 -4.57
C VAL A 58 18.06 -16.27 -5.51
N ARG A 59 16.76 -16.54 -5.51
CA ARG A 59 16.11 -17.49 -6.43
C ARG A 59 14.99 -16.76 -7.13
N GLY A 60 14.99 -16.74 -8.45
CA GLY A 60 13.96 -16.05 -9.22
C GLY A 60 13.64 -16.77 -10.51
N GLY A 61 12.52 -16.37 -11.14
CA GLY A 61 12.12 -16.89 -12.45
C GLY A 61 13.01 -16.42 -13.61
N ARG A 62 14.00 -15.56 -13.35
CA ARG A 62 14.96 -15.02 -14.33
C ARG A 62 16.35 -14.87 -13.71
N LEU A 63 17.39 -14.94 -14.56
CA LEU A 63 18.79 -14.85 -14.14
C LEU A 63 19.15 -13.45 -13.61
N ASP A 64 18.55 -12.41 -14.16
CA ASP A 64 18.73 -10.98 -13.85
C ASP A 64 17.71 -10.47 -12.81
N CYS A 65 17.22 -11.34 -11.92
CA CYS A 65 16.23 -10.92 -10.92
C CYS A 65 16.81 -9.99 -9.84
N LEU A 66 18.13 -9.88 -9.69
CA LEU A 66 18.81 -8.96 -8.78
C LEU A 66 19.79 -8.07 -9.56
N VAL A 67 19.55 -6.76 -9.57
CA VAL A 67 20.29 -5.78 -10.39
C VAL A 67 20.70 -4.59 -9.54
N LYS A 68 21.95 -4.14 -9.66
CA LYS A 68 22.43 -2.93 -8.97
C LYS A 68 21.73 -1.70 -9.56
N ALA A 69 21.26 -0.78 -8.71
CA ALA A 69 20.66 0.46 -9.17
C ALA A 69 21.74 1.45 -9.63
N GLY A 70 21.46 2.15 -10.72
CA GLY A 70 22.25 3.31 -11.14
C GLY A 70 22.06 4.50 -10.21
N GLU A 71 22.97 5.46 -10.30
CA GLU A 71 22.95 6.67 -9.48
C GLU A 71 21.67 7.49 -9.71
N GLY A 72 21.00 7.86 -8.62
CA GLY A 72 19.76 8.66 -8.66
C GLY A 72 18.55 7.97 -9.30
N GLU A 73 18.58 6.65 -9.50
CA GLU A 73 17.43 5.92 -10.03
C GLU A 73 16.44 5.43 -8.95
N GLU A 74 16.93 5.26 -7.73
CA GLU A 74 16.14 4.92 -6.54
C GLU A 74 15.99 6.10 -5.59
N VAL A 75 14.94 6.05 -4.77
CA VAL A 75 14.51 7.17 -3.90
C VAL A 75 14.51 6.81 -2.41
N ILE A 76 15.23 5.74 -2.03
CA ILE A 76 15.21 5.21 -0.65
C ILE A 76 15.68 6.27 0.35
N ASP A 77 16.72 7.04 0.02
CA ASP A 77 17.29 8.01 0.93
C ASP A 77 16.40 9.23 1.11
N GLU A 78 15.76 9.68 0.04
CA GLU A 78 14.74 10.71 0.11
C GLU A 78 13.55 10.25 0.94
N TRP A 79 13.12 8.99 0.79
CA TRP A 79 12.05 8.41 1.60
C TRP A 79 12.45 8.30 3.08
N LEU A 80 13.68 7.91 3.40
CA LEU A 80 14.19 7.89 4.78
C LEU A 80 14.13 9.28 5.41
N ASN A 81 14.58 10.32 4.68
CA ASN A 81 14.55 11.69 5.15
C ASN A 81 13.11 12.20 5.36
N ILE A 82 12.23 11.95 4.39
CA ILE A 82 10.81 12.32 4.47
C ILE A 82 10.14 11.63 5.66
N CYS A 83 10.30 10.31 5.81
CA CYS A 83 9.70 9.56 6.91
C CYS A 83 10.22 10.02 8.27
N SER A 84 11.51 10.37 8.37
CA SER A 84 12.09 10.94 9.60
C SER A 84 11.45 12.29 9.94
N LYS A 85 11.29 13.20 8.96
CA LYS A 85 10.58 14.48 9.17
C LYS A 85 9.12 14.31 9.59
N ILE A 86 8.43 13.30 9.02
CA ILE A 86 7.05 12.98 9.39
C ILE A 86 6.97 12.54 10.85
N LEU A 87 7.89 11.65 11.26
CA LEU A 87 8.04 11.17 12.63
C LEU A 87 8.31 12.32 13.61
N ASP A 88 9.29 13.18 13.31
CA ASP A 88 9.73 14.26 14.19
C ASP A 88 8.63 15.32 14.39
N LYS A 89 7.79 15.55 13.38
CA LYS A 89 6.64 16.46 13.48
C LYS A 89 5.42 15.87 14.19
N GLY A 90 5.38 14.56 14.41
CA GLY A 90 4.29 13.91 15.15
C GLY A 90 2.94 13.90 14.42
N TYR A 91 2.93 13.84 13.08
CA TYR A 91 1.67 13.71 12.32
C TYR A 91 0.96 12.39 12.65
N ARG A 92 -0.35 12.46 12.85
CA ARG A 92 -1.18 11.32 13.29
C ARG A 92 -2.12 10.81 12.21
N LYS A 93 -2.57 11.62 11.25
CA LYS A 93 -3.54 11.22 10.22
C LYS A 93 -3.02 11.59 8.84
N ILE A 94 -2.34 10.65 8.20
CA ILE A 94 -1.55 10.85 6.99
C ILE A 94 -2.29 10.28 5.78
N LEU A 95 -2.62 11.14 4.82
CA LEU A 95 -3.25 10.73 3.56
C LEU A 95 -2.22 10.68 2.43
N ILE A 96 -2.12 9.55 1.74
CA ILE A 96 -1.19 9.35 0.62
C ILE A 96 -1.95 9.42 -0.70
N ILE A 97 -1.54 10.37 -1.56
CA ILE A 97 -2.13 10.61 -2.87
C ILE A 97 -1.07 10.56 -3.99
N GLY A 98 -1.50 10.35 -5.22
CA GLY A 98 -0.62 10.30 -6.39
C GLY A 98 -1.15 9.40 -7.48
N GLN A 99 -0.57 9.50 -8.68
CA GLN A 99 -0.99 8.71 -9.85
C GLN A 99 -0.80 7.21 -9.66
N VAL A 100 -1.42 6.43 -10.55
CA VAL A 100 -1.13 5.00 -10.67
C VAL A 100 0.37 4.77 -10.84
N ASP A 101 0.89 3.74 -10.19
CA ASP A 101 2.31 3.32 -10.23
C ASP A 101 3.32 4.35 -9.67
N SER A 102 2.89 5.38 -8.93
CA SER A 102 3.77 6.38 -8.30
C SER A 102 4.50 5.94 -7.03
N GLY A 103 4.30 4.68 -6.58
CA GLY A 103 4.93 4.13 -5.37
C GLY A 103 4.14 4.30 -4.07
N LYS A 104 2.89 4.77 -4.10
CA LYS A 104 2.04 4.99 -2.89
C LYS A 104 2.00 3.81 -1.92
N THR A 105 1.68 2.61 -2.42
CA THR A 105 1.65 1.39 -1.58
C THR A 105 3.02 1.10 -0.98
N SER A 106 4.10 1.21 -1.76
CA SER A 106 5.45 0.96 -1.29
C SER A 106 5.88 1.98 -0.23
N PHE A 107 5.53 3.25 -0.41
CA PHE A 107 5.75 4.30 0.58
C PHE A 107 4.92 4.09 1.85
N THR A 108 3.66 3.65 1.71
CA THR A 108 2.79 3.28 2.85
C THR A 108 3.46 2.21 3.70
N ILE A 109 3.95 1.14 3.07
CA ILE A 109 4.69 0.07 3.75
C ILE A 109 5.95 0.66 4.41
N PHE A 110 6.74 1.44 3.67
CA PHE A 110 7.98 2.03 4.14
C PHE A 110 7.79 2.88 5.41
N LEU A 111 6.84 3.82 5.38
CA LEU A 111 6.50 4.67 6.51
C LEU A 111 5.94 3.84 7.68
N SER A 112 5.04 2.90 7.41
CA SER A 112 4.42 2.07 8.45
C SER A 112 5.44 1.24 9.23
N ASN A 113 6.42 0.63 8.55
CA ASN A 113 7.50 -0.13 9.18
C ASN A 113 8.41 0.76 10.03
N MET A 114 8.72 1.98 9.56
CA MET A 114 9.51 2.94 10.34
C MET A 114 8.79 3.42 11.61
N LEU A 115 7.48 3.67 11.53
CA LEU A 115 6.64 4.03 12.68
C LEU A 115 6.54 2.86 13.68
N LEU A 116 6.36 1.63 13.19
CA LEU A 116 6.34 0.44 14.04
C LEU A 116 7.64 0.26 14.81
N ARG A 117 8.79 0.56 14.20
CA ARG A 117 10.10 0.51 14.88
C ARG A 117 10.21 1.52 16.03
N ARG A 118 9.44 2.62 15.98
CA ARG A 118 9.28 3.57 17.08
C ARG A 118 8.23 3.14 18.11
N LYS A 119 7.75 1.89 18.03
CA LYS A 119 6.72 1.28 18.89
C LYS A 119 5.36 2.00 18.82
N LEU A 120 5.08 2.69 17.73
CA LEU A 120 3.79 3.35 17.51
C LEU A 120 2.77 2.32 17.00
N LYS A 121 1.53 2.43 17.49
CA LYS A 121 0.36 1.69 17.03
C LYS A 121 -0.11 2.26 15.70
N VAL A 122 0.28 1.61 14.60
CA VAL A 122 -0.03 2.04 13.23
C VAL A 122 -1.31 1.37 12.72
N CYS A 123 -2.30 2.18 12.36
CA CYS A 123 -3.49 1.77 11.63
C CYS A 123 -3.34 2.16 10.15
N ILE A 124 -3.77 1.28 9.24
CA ILE A 124 -3.71 1.50 7.80
C ILE A 124 -5.12 1.33 7.23
N ILE A 125 -5.58 2.33 6.48
CA ILE A 125 -6.74 2.20 5.59
C ILE A 125 -6.22 2.07 4.16
N ASP A 126 -6.59 0.98 3.50
CA ASP A 126 -6.35 0.75 2.08
C ASP A 126 -7.64 1.00 1.30
N GLY A 127 -7.66 2.10 0.54
CA GLY A 127 -8.80 2.52 -0.25
C GLY A 127 -8.55 2.58 -1.75
N ASP A 128 -7.59 1.79 -2.25
CA ASP A 128 -7.52 1.47 -3.68
C ASP A 128 -8.52 0.37 -4.04
N ILE A 129 -9.80 0.73 -4.22
CA ILE A 129 -10.87 -0.24 -4.51
C ILE A 129 -10.63 -1.05 -5.78
N GLY A 130 -9.83 -0.51 -6.71
CA GLY A 130 -9.49 -1.14 -8.00
C GLY A 130 -8.42 -2.22 -7.88
N GLN A 131 -7.55 -2.10 -6.86
CA GLN A 131 -6.43 -2.99 -6.58
C GLN A 131 -6.20 -3.14 -5.07
N ALA A 132 -7.26 -3.50 -4.34
CA ALA A 132 -7.19 -3.69 -2.89
C ALA A 132 -6.10 -4.72 -2.55
N ASP A 133 -5.18 -4.33 -1.66
CA ASP A 133 -4.09 -5.18 -1.19
C ASP A 133 -4.44 -5.82 0.17
N ILE A 134 -5.12 -5.11 1.07
CA ILE A 134 -5.53 -5.62 2.40
C ILE A 134 -6.78 -6.51 2.30
N GLY A 135 -7.88 -5.96 1.81
CA GLY A 135 -9.13 -6.69 1.61
C GLY A 135 -9.23 -7.36 0.24
N PRO A 136 -10.35 -8.05 -0.05
CA PRO A 136 -10.67 -8.46 -1.40
C PRO A 136 -10.94 -7.24 -2.31
N PRO A 137 -10.92 -7.39 -3.64
CA PRO A 137 -11.22 -6.30 -4.56
C PRO A 137 -12.59 -5.64 -4.27
N SER A 138 -12.75 -4.39 -4.70
CA SER A 138 -13.99 -3.61 -4.49
C SER A 138 -14.32 -3.34 -3.02
N THR A 139 -13.32 -3.37 -2.14
CA THR A 139 -13.46 -2.97 -0.73
C THR A 139 -12.53 -1.82 -0.38
N ILE A 140 -12.89 -1.09 0.68
CA ILE A 140 -11.96 -0.28 1.46
C ILE A 140 -11.77 -1.01 2.79
N SER A 141 -10.52 -1.19 3.20
CA SER A 141 -10.19 -2.05 4.35
C SER A 141 -9.32 -1.33 5.36
N MET A 142 -9.51 -1.63 6.64
CA MET A 142 -8.70 -1.14 7.75
C MET A 142 -7.96 -2.30 8.41
N ALA A 143 -6.68 -2.13 8.74
CA ALA A 143 -5.91 -3.10 9.49
C ALA A 143 -4.86 -2.43 10.38
N PHE A 144 -4.49 -3.09 11.49
CA PHE A 144 -3.37 -2.68 12.31
C PHE A 144 -2.09 -3.45 11.94
N LEU A 145 -0.99 -2.71 11.88
CA LEU A 145 0.33 -3.29 11.69
C LEU A 145 0.84 -3.89 13.02
N ARG A 146 1.05 -5.21 13.07
CA ARG A 146 1.52 -5.92 14.28
C ARG A 146 2.99 -6.31 14.23
N LYS A 147 3.54 -6.44 13.02
CA LYS A 147 4.93 -6.83 12.74
C LYS A 147 5.36 -6.16 11.44
N PRO A 148 6.67 -6.04 11.15
CA PRO A 148 7.13 -5.53 9.87
C PRO A 148 6.58 -6.36 8.70
N ILE A 149 6.24 -5.70 7.60
CA ILE A 149 5.68 -6.32 6.39
C ILE A 149 6.46 -5.91 5.14
N CYS A 150 6.47 -6.76 4.13
CA CYS A 150 6.93 -6.42 2.78
C CYS A 150 5.76 -6.19 1.81
N SER A 151 4.53 -6.53 2.22
CA SER A 151 3.31 -6.29 1.46
C SER A 151 2.12 -6.00 2.36
N LEU A 152 1.28 -5.04 1.97
CA LEU A 152 -0.03 -4.82 2.63
C LEU A 152 -0.91 -6.07 2.63
N ARG A 153 -0.66 -6.99 1.69
CA ARG A 153 -1.32 -8.30 1.55
C ARG A 153 -1.05 -9.27 2.71
N GLU A 154 -0.08 -8.97 3.56
CA GLU A 154 0.23 -9.72 4.78
C GLU A 154 -0.65 -9.29 5.95
N LEU A 155 -1.34 -8.16 5.84
CA LEU A 155 -2.26 -7.67 6.85
C LEU A 155 -3.59 -8.41 6.77
N ARG A 156 -4.15 -8.66 7.94
CA ARG A 156 -5.53 -9.12 8.07
C ARG A 156 -6.40 -7.90 8.33
N ALA A 157 -7.42 -7.70 7.49
CA ALA A 157 -8.41 -6.65 7.73
C ALA A 157 -9.11 -6.87 9.07
N GLU A 158 -9.21 -5.81 9.87
CA GLU A 158 -10.06 -5.76 11.06
C GLU A 158 -11.47 -5.29 10.67
N GLU A 159 -11.56 -4.33 9.76
CA GLU A 159 -12.82 -3.83 9.21
C GLU A 159 -12.74 -3.72 7.69
N MET A 160 -13.85 -3.95 7.00
CA MET A 160 -13.95 -3.80 5.55
C MET A 160 -15.33 -3.25 5.18
N ILE A 161 -15.35 -2.34 4.21
CA ILE A 161 -16.59 -1.85 3.60
C ILE A 161 -16.59 -2.25 2.14
N PHE A 162 -17.60 -3.02 1.75
CA PHE A 162 -17.80 -3.42 0.36
C PHE A 162 -18.43 -2.28 -0.44
N ILE A 163 -17.71 -1.83 -1.46
CA ILE A 163 -18.13 -0.74 -2.35
C ILE A 163 -18.90 -1.29 -3.54
N GLY A 164 -18.66 -2.56 -3.93
CA GLY A 164 -19.39 -3.23 -5.02
C GLY A 164 -18.91 -2.89 -6.43
N THR A 165 -17.88 -2.05 -6.57
CA THR A 165 -17.25 -1.71 -7.85
C THR A 165 -15.75 -1.55 -7.68
N ASP A 166 -14.98 -1.87 -8.71
CA ASP A 166 -13.54 -1.61 -8.80
C ASP A 166 -13.22 -0.26 -9.47
N THR A 167 -14.27 0.46 -9.91
CA THR A 167 -14.19 1.70 -10.66
C THR A 167 -14.75 2.86 -9.81
N PRO A 168 -13.89 3.75 -9.27
CA PRO A 168 -14.31 4.78 -8.30
C PRO A 168 -15.40 5.73 -8.80
N SER A 169 -15.47 6.01 -10.10
CA SER A 169 -16.47 6.91 -10.67
C SER A 169 -17.91 6.42 -10.49
N TYR A 170 -18.14 5.12 -10.30
CA TYR A 170 -19.47 4.55 -10.08
C TYR A 170 -19.93 4.61 -8.62
N ALA A 171 -19.04 4.98 -7.69
CA ALA A 171 -19.32 4.99 -6.26
C ALA A 171 -18.87 6.30 -5.58
N LEU A 172 -18.90 7.43 -6.31
CA LEU A 172 -18.46 8.74 -5.82
C LEU A 172 -19.08 9.14 -4.47
N PRO A 173 -20.38 8.92 -4.19
CA PRO A 173 -20.96 9.28 -2.89
C PRO A 173 -20.64 8.27 -1.79
N ILE A 174 -20.45 7.00 -2.16
CA ILE A 174 -20.29 5.88 -1.22
C ILE A 174 -18.88 5.86 -0.63
N ILE A 175 -17.87 6.08 -1.48
CA ILE A 175 -16.45 6.00 -1.07
C ILE A 175 -16.13 6.95 0.10
N PRO A 176 -16.47 8.25 0.06
CA PRO A 176 -16.21 9.15 1.18
C PRO A 176 -16.91 8.72 2.48
N VAL A 177 -18.14 8.19 2.40
CA VAL A 177 -18.86 7.65 3.58
C VAL A 177 -18.13 6.43 4.15
N ALA A 178 -17.63 5.54 3.29
CA ALA A 178 -16.84 4.39 3.72
C ALA A 178 -15.53 4.82 4.44
N TYR A 179 -14.84 5.84 3.93
CA TYR A 179 -13.70 6.41 4.65
C TYR A 179 -14.10 6.96 6.01
N ARG A 180 -15.24 7.66 6.13
CA ARG A 180 -15.73 8.17 7.42
C ARG A 180 -15.90 7.06 8.44
N MET A 181 -16.64 6.01 8.06
CA MET A 181 -16.94 4.87 8.92
C MET A 181 -15.67 4.15 9.40
N LEU A 182 -14.69 3.96 8.51
CA LEU A 182 -13.41 3.33 8.88
C LEU A 182 -12.52 4.22 9.73
N VAL A 183 -12.55 5.55 9.53
CA VAL A 183 -11.85 6.50 10.41
C VAL A 183 -12.48 6.49 11.81
N GLU A 184 -13.82 6.50 11.91
CA GLU A 184 -14.53 6.38 13.19
C GLU A 184 -14.16 5.07 13.91
N LYS A 185 -14.11 3.94 13.20
CA LYS A 185 -13.65 2.66 13.76
C LYS A 185 -12.19 2.67 14.19
N ALA A 186 -11.31 3.29 13.41
CA ALA A 186 -9.90 3.44 13.78
C ALA A 186 -9.76 4.26 15.08
N GLU A 187 -10.53 5.35 15.21
CA GLU A 187 -10.57 6.19 16.41
C GLU A 187 -11.11 5.40 17.62
N GLU A 188 -12.16 4.61 17.44
CA GLU A 188 -12.74 3.73 18.47
C GLU A 188 -11.73 2.67 18.95
N TYR A 189 -10.97 2.05 18.04
CA TYR A 189 -9.93 1.07 18.40
C TYR A 189 -8.65 1.72 18.93
N GLY A 190 -8.48 3.04 18.73
CA GLY A 190 -7.33 3.83 19.11
C GLY A 190 -6.09 3.55 18.26
N TYR A 191 -5.42 4.60 17.78
CA TYR A 191 -4.16 4.53 17.07
C TYR A 191 -3.23 5.69 17.45
N ASP A 192 -1.92 5.48 17.29
CA ASP A 192 -0.94 6.56 17.37
C ASP A 192 -0.88 7.29 16.02
N VAL A 193 -0.77 6.51 14.93
CA VAL A 193 -0.76 7.02 13.55
C VAL A 193 -1.68 6.21 12.64
N LEU A 194 -2.52 6.91 11.88
CA LEU A 194 -3.38 6.39 10.83
C LEU A 194 -2.82 6.80 9.47
N ILE A 195 -2.48 5.82 8.64
CA ILE A 195 -2.03 6.01 7.25
C ILE A 195 -3.16 5.60 6.31
N ILE A 196 -3.47 6.44 5.35
CA ILE A 196 -4.55 6.22 4.39
C ILE A 196 -3.95 6.14 2.99
N ASN A 197 -3.85 4.94 2.44
CA ASN A 197 -3.46 4.67 1.07
C ASN A 197 -4.68 4.83 0.15
N THR A 198 -4.58 5.65 -0.89
CA THR A 198 -5.68 5.91 -1.82
C THR A 198 -5.42 5.35 -3.21
N ASP A 199 -6.49 5.21 -4.01
CA ASP A 199 -6.39 4.85 -5.43
C ASP A 199 -5.58 5.88 -6.26
N GLY A 200 -5.15 5.45 -7.45
CA GLY A 200 -4.36 6.28 -8.37
C GLY A 200 -5.12 7.31 -9.21
N TRP A 201 -6.44 7.47 -9.03
CA TRP A 201 -7.26 8.36 -9.85
C TRP A 201 -7.20 9.79 -9.32
N ILE A 202 -6.39 10.62 -9.98
CA ILE A 202 -6.18 12.03 -9.59
C ILE A 202 -6.50 13.03 -10.70
N LEU A 203 -6.81 12.57 -11.92
CA LEU A 203 -7.04 13.41 -13.10
C LEU A 203 -8.53 13.50 -13.44
N GLY A 204 -8.97 14.68 -13.86
CA GLY A 204 -10.34 14.97 -14.24
C GLY A 204 -11.22 15.47 -13.08
N ARG A 205 -12.39 16.03 -13.45
CA ARG A 205 -13.32 16.68 -12.51
C ARG A 205 -13.77 15.74 -11.40
N ASN A 206 -14.21 14.53 -11.76
CA ASN A 206 -14.73 13.57 -10.78
C ASN A 206 -13.64 13.06 -9.83
N ALA A 207 -12.40 12.87 -10.31
CA ALA A 207 -11.27 12.54 -9.45
C ALA A 207 -11.02 13.67 -8.43
N ARG A 208 -11.07 14.93 -8.88
CA ARG A 208 -10.89 16.08 -7.99
C ARG A 208 -12.00 16.17 -6.94
N ILE A 209 -13.25 15.94 -7.33
CA ILE A 209 -14.40 15.90 -6.41
C ILE A 209 -14.20 14.80 -5.37
N LEU A 210 -13.87 13.57 -5.81
CA LEU A 210 -13.67 12.44 -4.91
C LEU A 210 -12.56 12.71 -3.90
N LYS A 211 -11.36 13.09 -4.36
CA LYS A 211 -10.23 13.32 -3.47
C LYS A 211 -10.46 14.50 -2.52
N THR A 212 -11.13 15.55 -2.98
CA THR A 212 -11.54 16.67 -2.09
C THR A 212 -12.54 16.21 -1.03
N SER A 213 -13.50 15.35 -1.40
CA SER A 213 -14.47 14.78 -0.47
C SER A 213 -13.80 13.90 0.59
N ILE A 214 -12.85 13.04 0.17
CA ILE A 214 -12.05 12.22 1.08
C ILE A 214 -11.28 13.13 2.05
N VAL A 215 -10.58 14.15 1.54
CA VAL A 215 -9.83 15.11 2.37
C VAL A 215 -10.73 15.79 3.41
N ASN A 216 -11.91 16.26 3.01
CA ASN A 216 -12.82 16.98 3.89
C ASN A 216 -13.45 16.09 4.97
N ILE A 217 -13.69 14.81 4.67
CA ILE A 217 -14.23 13.83 5.62
C ILE A 217 -13.15 13.31 6.56
N VAL A 218 -12.02 12.88 6.00
CA VAL A 218 -10.92 12.29 6.76
C VAL A 218 -10.25 13.34 7.65
N LYS A 219 -10.13 14.58 7.16
CA LYS A 219 -9.41 15.69 7.80
C LYS A 219 -7.97 15.30 8.19
N PRO A 220 -7.12 14.89 7.22
CA PRO A 220 -5.75 14.52 7.51
C PRO A 220 -4.95 15.74 8.00
N ASP A 221 -3.98 15.50 8.89
CA ASP A 221 -3.03 16.53 9.34
C ASP A 221 -1.79 16.63 8.43
N LEU A 222 -1.58 15.63 7.57
CA LEU A 222 -0.56 15.61 6.53
C LEU A 222 -1.08 14.93 5.26
N ILE A 223 -0.72 15.51 4.12
CA ILE A 223 -0.82 14.85 2.82
C ILE A 223 0.58 14.53 2.30
N VAL A 224 0.81 13.29 1.89
CA VAL A 224 1.99 12.90 1.13
C VAL A 224 1.61 12.74 -0.33
N ALA A 225 2.14 13.62 -1.18
CA ALA A 225 1.87 13.65 -2.61
C ALA A 225 3.01 12.98 -3.38
N MET A 226 2.77 11.76 -3.86
CA MET A 226 3.76 10.93 -4.57
C MET A 226 3.90 11.37 -6.03
N GLY A 227 5.10 11.83 -6.40
CA GLY A 227 5.46 12.18 -7.78
C GLY A 227 4.70 13.37 -8.36
N MET A 228 4.13 14.24 -7.51
CA MET A 228 3.33 15.38 -7.93
C MET A 228 4.13 16.69 -7.82
N LYS A 229 4.21 17.46 -8.91
CA LYS A 229 4.83 18.80 -8.89
C LYS A 229 3.96 19.83 -8.17
N THR A 230 2.65 19.77 -8.41
CA THR A 230 1.67 20.74 -7.91
C THR A 230 0.51 20.03 -7.21
N PRO A 231 0.66 19.68 -5.92
CA PRO A 231 -0.39 19.00 -5.19
C PRO A 231 -1.64 19.89 -5.06
N PRO A 232 -2.84 19.28 -5.13
CA PRO A 232 -4.10 20.01 -5.23
C PRO A 232 -4.58 20.68 -3.93
N PHE A 233 -4.15 20.20 -2.76
CA PHE A 233 -4.73 20.50 -1.44
C PHE A 233 -3.86 21.46 -0.64
N LYS A 234 -3.83 22.74 -1.04
CA LYS A 234 -2.90 23.73 -0.46
C LYS A 234 -3.20 24.14 0.98
N TRP A 235 -4.39 23.84 1.51
CA TRP A 235 -4.81 24.19 2.88
C TRP A 235 -4.40 23.16 3.93
N ILE A 236 -3.79 22.04 3.53
CA ILE A 236 -3.29 21.00 4.44
C ILE A 236 -1.77 20.91 4.23
N PRO A 237 -0.98 20.78 5.32
CA PRO A 237 0.45 20.50 5.20
C PRO A 237 0.69 19.36 4.21
N THR A 238 1.50 19.62 3.18
CA THR A 238 1.74 18.66 2.12
C THR A 238 3.24 18.47 1.92
N ILE A 239 3.68 17.22 1.92
CA ILE A 239 5.04 16.83 1.54
C ILE A 239 4.99 16.16 0.17
N ILE A 240 5.82 16.64 -0.75
CA ILE A 240 6.02 16.00 -2.05
C ILE A 240 7.08 14.91 -1.86
N ALA A 241 6.72 13.66 -2.12
CA ALA A 241 7.65 12.53 -2.08
C ALA A 241 7.98 12.11 -3.52
N PRO A 242 9.27 11.87 -3.84
CA PRO A 242 9.66 11.43 -5.17
C PRO A 242 9.15 10.01 -5.44
N SER A 243 8.85 9.75 -6.70
CA SER A 243 8.51 8.40 -7.18
C SER A 243 9.78 7.71 -7.71
N PRO A 244 9.94 6.39 -7.51
CA PRO A 244 11.02 5.64 -8.14
C PRO A 244 10.97 5.80 -9.67
N LYS A 245 12.14 5.95 -10.31
CA LYS A 245 12.21 6.10 -11.78
C LYS A 245 11.92 4.79 -12.50
N ILE A 246 12.28 3.67 -11.88
CA ILE A 246 12.05 2.33 -12.41
C ILE A 246 10.87 1.69 -11.68
N PHE A 247 9.84 1.31 -12.43
CA PHE A 247 8.67 0.60 -11.93
C PHE A 247 8.15 -0.37 -12.99
N ILE A 248 7.43 -1.40 -12.54
CA ILE A 248 6.71 -2.29 -13.45
C ILE A 248 5.36 -1.65 -13.76
N LYS A 249 5.18 -1.23 -15.01
CA LYS A 249 3.87 -0.84 -15.51
C LYS A 249 2.98 -2.08 -15.58
N ARG A 250 1.89 -2.08 -14.83
CA ARG A 250 0.93 -3.19 -14.82
C ARG A 250 -0.06 -3.05 -15.94
N THR A 251 -0.23 -4.10 -16.75
CA THR A 251 -1.25 -4.13 -17.79
C THR A 251 -2.65 -4.28 -17.19
N PHE A 252 -3.67 -4.18 -18.03
CA PHE A 252 -5.04 -4.47 -17.62
C PHE A 252 -5.19 -5.94 -17.21
N GLU A 253 -4.56 -6.86 -17.93
CA GLU A 253 -4.54 -8.30 -17.66
C GLU A 253 -3.87 -8.59 -16.32
N ASP A 254 -2.73 -7.96 -16.02
CA ASP A 254 -2.07 -8.08 -14.72
C ASP A 254 -3.01 -7.66 -13.59
N ARG A 255 -3.69 -6.52 -13.76
CA ARG A 255 -4.64 -5.97 -12.79
C ARG A 255 -5.84 -6.89 -12.59
N LYS A 256 -6.37 -7.48 -13.66
CA LYS A 256 -7.45 -8.46 -13.61
C LYS A 256 -7.02 -9.74 -12.90
N MET A 257 -5.89 -10.33 -13.29
CA MET A 257 -5.34 -11.53 -12.67
C MET A 257 -5.10 -11.32 -11.16
N LEU A 258 -4.52 -10.17 -10.77
CA LEU A 258 -4.30 -9.86 -9.36
C LEU A 258 -5.62 -9.77 -8.57
N ARG A 259 -6.70 -9.25 -9.15
CA ARG A 259 -8.02 -9.24 -8.52
C ARG A 259 -8.59 -10.64 -8.35
N GLU A 260 -8.54 -11.47 -9.39
CA GLU A 260 -9.01 -12.86 -9.35
C GLU A 260 -8.26 -13.67 -8.28
N MET A 261 -6.94 -13.53 -8.23
CA MET A 261 -6.12 -14.14 -7.18
C MET A 261 -6.49 -13.65 -5.78
N ARG A 262 -6.84 -12.36 -5.61
CA ARG A 262 -7.26 -11.81 -4.32
C ARG A 262 -8.61 -12.36 -3.88
N TYR A 263 -9.59 -12.45 -4.79
CA TYR A 263 -10.86 -13.11 -4.48
C TYR A 263 -10.67 -14.57 -4.10
N SER A 264 -9.90 -15.32 -4.89
CA SER A 264 -9.60 -16.74 -4.60
C SER A 264 -8.90 -16.90 -3.24
N PHE A 265 -7.95 -16.05 -2.91
CA PHE A 265 -7.27 -16.07 -1.61
C PHE A 265 -8.24 -15.78 -0.47
N TYR A 266 -9.10 -14.75 -0.60
CA TYR A 266 -10.07 -14.39 0.43
C TYR A 266 -11.12 -15.48 0.68
N LEU A 267 -11.56 -16.17 -0.39
CA LEU A 267 -12.60 -17.20 -0.31
C LEU A 267 -12.07 -18.62 -0.05
N ARG A 268 -10.75 -18.82 -0.03
CA ARG A 268 -10.13 -20.16 0.04
C ARG A 268 -10.64 -21.01 1.20
N ASP A 269 -10.74 -20.40 2.38
CA ASP A 269 -11.14 -21.08 3.63
C ASP A 269 -12.61 -20.79 3.99
N SER A 270 -13.39 -20.30 3.03
CA SER A 270 -14.80 -19.97 3.22
C SER A 270 -15.66 -21.23 3.29
N LYS A 271 -16.80 -21.13 3.99
CA LYS A 271 -17.79 -22.21 4.06
C LYS A 271 -18.92 -21.91 3.07
N ARG A 272 -19.32 -22.93 2.31
CA ARG A 272 -20.54 -22.85 1.50
C ARG A 272 -21.74 -22.71 2.44
N ARG A 273 -22.57 -21.70 2.18
CA ARG A 273 -23.87 -21.53 2.83
C ARG A 273 -24.96 -21.54 1.76
N ILE A 274 -26.09 -22.15 2.07
CA ILE A 274 -27.31 -22.06 1.28
C ILE A 274 -28.21 -21.08 2.03
N ILE A 275 -28.68 -20.05 1.32
CA ILE A 275 -29.54 -19.03 1.89
C ILE A 275 -30.78 -18.99 1.02
N ASP A 276 -31.94 -19.02 1.67
CA ASP A 276 -33.21 -18.84 0.99
C ASP A 276 -33.35 -17.39 0.56
N ILE A 277 -33.63 -17.20 -0.73
CA ILE A 277 -33.70 -15.89 -1.36
C ILE A 277 -34.88 -15.07 -0.85
N ASP A 278 -35.97 -15.75 -0.45
CA ASP A 278 -37.18 -15.12 0.09
C ASP A 278 -36.91 -14.50 1.48
N ASN A 279 -35.83 -14.93 2.14
CA ASN A 279 -35.39 -14.43 3.43
C ASN A 279 -34.29 -13.35 3.32
N LEU A 280 -33.98 -12.87 2.11
CA LEU A 280 -32.96 -11.86 1.87
C LEU A 280 -33.55 -10.52 1.46
N VAL A 281 -32.97 -9.45 2.02
CA VAL A 281 -33.22 -8.08 1.56
C VAL A 281 -32.06 -7.65 0.66
N PHE A 282 -32.37 -7.41 -0.60
CA PHE A 282 -31.40 -6.92 -1.57
C PHE A 282 -31.34 -5.39 -1.52
N LEU A 283 -30.15 -4.84 -1.32
CA LEU A 283 -29.91 -3.40 -1.29
C LEU A 283 -29.16 -2.98 -2.56
N ASN A 284 -29.46 -1.78 -3.07
CA ASN A 284 -28.75 -1.16 -4.20
C ASN A 284 -28.73 -2.00 -5.49
N THR A 285 -29.78 -2.79 -5.74
CA THR A 285 -29.96 -3.59 -6.96
C THR A 285 -31.43 -3.63 -7.35
N LEU A 286 -31.69 -3.90 -8.64
CA LEU A 286 -33.02 -4.16 -9.19
C LEU A 286 -33.31 -5.67 -9.31
N LEU A 287 -32.39 -6.51 -8.86
CA LEU A 287 -32.62 -7.96 -8.83
C LEU A 287 -33.73 -8.27 -7.82
N PHE A 288 -34.71 -9.06 -8.26
CA PHE A 288 -35.85 -9.50 -7.44
C PHE A 288 -36.71 -8.36 -6.88
N SER A 289 -36.67 -7.17 -7.51
CA SER A 289 -37.52 -6.03 -7.15
C SER A 289 -38.88 -6.03 -7.86
N GLY A 290 -39.30 -7.18 -8.40
CA GLY A 290 -40.55 -7.41 -9.13
C GLY A 290 -40.80 -8.89 -9.34
#